data_AF-A0A2T3L970-F1
#
_entry.id   AF-A0A2T3L970-F1
#
_cell.length_a   1.000
_cell.length_b   1.000
_cell.length_c   1.000
_cell.angle_alpha   90.00
_cell.angle_beta   90.00
_cell.angle_gamma   90.00
#
_symmetry.space_group_name_H-M   'P 1'
#
loop_
_entity.id
_entity.type
_entity.pdbx_description
1 polymer ?
#
loop_
_entity_poly.entity_id
_entity_poly.type
_entity_poly.pdbx_seq_one_letter_code
_entity_poly.pdbx_strand_id
1 'polypeptide(L)'
;MKQFFLGCVVVASLLMLSGCGDELQLTAAQIKNVDKMSVASDQTTLDVYCPTGICTFDLSSNVETNVVVTMHYNDDKTFSKIEGVSVTGRMGSTVKVLGENSFSMDLAADNDVSKIQVVDFYR
;
A
#
# COMPACT_ATOMS: atom_id res chain seq x y z
N MET A 1 -69.25 -4.06 -15.20
CA MET A 1 -68.80 -3.15 -16.27
C MET A 1 -67.42 -2.62 -15.91
N LYS A 2 -66.46 -2.75 -16.84
CA LYS A 2 -65.22 -1.98 -17.08
C LYS A 2 -64.42 -1.50 -15.84
N GLN A 3 -63.30 -2.15 -15.55
CA GLN A 3 -61.93 -1.75 -15.94
C GLN A 3 -61.45 -0.44 -15.29
N PHE A 4 -60.38 -0.50 -14.49
CA PHE A 4 -59.27 0.46 -14.56
C PHE A 4 -58.02 -0.17 -13.90
N PHE A 5 -57.00 -0.38 -14.74
CA PHE A 5 -55.61 -0.61 -14.35
C PHE A 5 -55.04 0.66 -13.71
N LEU A 6 -54.34 0.54 -12.58
CA LEU A 6 -53.30 1.46 -12.08
C LEU A 6 -52.59 0.67 -10.97
N GLY A 7 -51.41 0.09 -11.15
CA GLY A 7 -50.18 0.80 -11.50
C GLY A 7 -49.60 1.47 -10.23
N CYS A 8 -49.06 0.68 -9.29
CA CYS A 8 -48.27 1.22 -8.18
C CYS A 8 -46.87 0.62 -8.25
N VAL A 9 -45.99 1.39 -8.89
CA VAL A 9 -44.55 1.17 -8.99
C VAL A 9 -43.96 1.32 -7.59
N VAL A 10 -43.48 0.22 -7.01
CA VAL A 10 -42.64 0.28 -5.81
C VAL A 10 -41.24 0.69 -6.26
N VAL A 11 -40.98 2.00 -6.23
CA VAL A 11 -39.64 2.57 -6.42
C VAL A 11 -38.79 2.15 -5.23
N ALA A 12 -37.98 1.10 -5.43
CA ALA A 12 -36.92 0.72 -4.50
C ALA A 12 -35.80 1.78 -4.58
N SER A 13 -35.91 2.80 -3.73
CA SER A 13 -34.84 3.77 -3.51
C SER A 13 -33.69 3.09 -2.76
N LEU A 14 -32.84 2.35 -3.49
CA LEU A 14 -31.50 1.99 -3.04
C LEU A 14 -30.69 3.28 -3.00
N LEU A 15 -30.72 3.96 -1.86
CA LEU A 15 -29.76 4.97 -1.48
C LEU A 15 -28.37 4.31 -1.43
N MET A 16 -27.70 4.26 -2.57
CA MET A 16 -26.27 4.06 -2.62
C MET A 16 -25.63 5.32 -2.03
N LEU A 17 -25.46 5.32 -0.72
CA LEU A 17 -24.47 6.14 -0.04
C LEU A 17 -23.08 5.62 -0.45
N SER A 18 -22.69 5.82 -1.71
CA SER A 18 -21.28 5.78 -2.09
C SER A 18 -20.65 7.01 -1.46
N GLY A 19 -19.97 6.81 -0.33
CA GLY A 19 -19.20 7.87 0.30
C GLY A 19 -18.22 8.45 -0.72
N CYS A 20 -18.27 9.78 -0.91
CA CYS A 20 -17.31 10.54 -1.71
C CYS A 20 -15.95 10.59 -0.99
N GLY A 21 -15.28 9.46 -0.85
CA GLY A 21 -13.85 9.40 -0.56
C GLY A 21 -13.13 8.91 -1.80
N ASP A 22 -11.99 9.52 -2.14
CA ASP A 22 -11.11 8.96 -3.16
C ASP A 22 -10.68 7.55 -2.72
N GLU A 23 -10.77 6.58 -3.63
CA GLU A 23 -10.30 5.22 -3.39
C GLU A 23 -8.79 5.24 -3.18
N LEU A 24 -8.28 4.61 -2.13
CA LEU A 24 -6.84 4.53 -1.84
C LEU A 24 -6.12 3.85 -3.00
N GLN A 25 -5.11 4.53 -3.53
CA GLN A 25 -4.23 4.05 -4.59
C GLN A 25 -2.79 4.18 -4.12
N LEU A 26 -2.18 3.04 -3.83
CA LEU A 26 -0.76 2.95 -3.55
C LEU A 26 0.01 2.77 -4.87
N THR A 27 0.96 3.66 -5.13
CA THR A 27 1.87 3.54 -6.27
C THR A 27 3.25 3.14 -5.77
N ALA A 28 3.83 2.10 -6.37
CA ALA A 28 5.15 1.61 -6.03
C ALA A 28 6.02 1.48 -7.29
N ALA A 29 7.24 2.02 -7.27
CA ALA A 29 8.20 1.91 -8.36
C ALA A 29 9.52 1.28 -7.91
N GLN A 30 10.00 0.30 -8.68
CA GLN A 30 11.28 -0.36 -8.44
C GLN A 30 12.43 0.58 -8.84
N ILE A 31 13.40 0.80 -7.95
CA ILE A 31 14.53 1.70 -8.24
C ILE A 31 15.85 0.93 -8.36
N LYS A 32 16.19 0.11 -7.35
CA LYS A 32 17.46 -0.63 -7.37
C LYS A 32 17.35 -1.92 -6.57
N ASN A 33 17.86 -3.01 -7.16
CA ASN A 33 17.94 -4.35 -6.55
C ASN A 33 16.59 -4.89 -6.02
N VAL A 34 15.48 -4.40 -6.57
CA VAL A 34 14.15 -4.95 -6.35
C VAL A 34 13.86 -5.87 -7.53
N ASP A 35 13.43 -7.09 -7.24
CA ASP A 35 13.03 -8.07 -8.25
C ASP A 35 11.56 -7.87 -8.62
N LYS A 36 10.70 -7.79 -7.60
CA LYS A 36 9.28 -7.51 -7.77
C LYS A 36 8.69 -6.84 -6.54
N MET A 37 7.51 -6.27 -6.71
CA MET A 37 6.68 -5.73 -5.63
C MET A 37 5.23 -6.12 -5.85
N SER A 38 4.50 -6.37 -4.77
CA SER A 38 3.09 -6.74 -4.83
C SER A 38 2.30 -5.97 -3.78
N VAL A 39 1.33 -5.20 -4.23
CA VAL A 39 0.36 -4.52 -3.35
C VAL A 39 -0.74 -5.52 -3.02
N ALA A 40 -1.02 -5.72 -1.74
CA ALA A 40 -2.12 -6.60 -1.31
C ALA A 40 -3.49 -5.96 -1.62
N SER A 41 -4.54 -6.77 -1.60
CA SER A 41 -5.90 -6.31 -1.89
C SER A 41 -6.44 -5.25 -0.92
N ASP A 42 -5.81 -5.09 0.25
CA ASP A 42 -6.14 -4.06 1.24
C ASP A 42 -5.57 -2.67 0.91
N GLN A 43 -4.72 -2.56 -0.13
CA GLN A 43 -4.01 -1.34 -0.56
C GLN A 43 -3.11 -0.70 0.52
N THR A 44 -2.92 -1.36 1.66
CA THR A 44 -2.09 -0.89 2.79
C THR A 44 -0.92 -1.81 3.08
N THR A 45 -0.87 -2.99 2.46
CA THR A 45 0.23 -3.93 2.60
C THR A 45 0.99 -4.06 1.28
N LEU A 46 2.33 -4.01 1.36
CA LEU A 46 3.24 -4.12 0.22
C LEU A 46 4.30 -5.18 0.50
N ASP A 47 4.38 -6.20 -0.36
CA ASP A 47 5.51 -7.13 -0.39
C ASP A 47 6.60 -6.61 -1.33
N VAL A 48 7.83 -6.54 -0.85
CA VAL A 48 9.01 -6.13 -1.63
C VAL A 48 10.04 -7.24 -1.66
N TYR A 49 10.41 -7.67 -2.87
CA TYR A 49 11.37 -8.73 -3.09
C TYR A 49 12.74 -8.13 -3.43
N CYS A 50 13.69 -8.34 -2.55
CA CYS A 50 14.98 -7.67 -2.48
C CYS A 50 16.10 -8.73 -2.34
N PRO A 51 16.51 -9.37 -3.45
CA PRO A 51 17.37 -10.57 -3.42
C PRO A 51 18.78 -10.32 -2.88
N THR A 52 19.24 -9.07 -2.86
CA THR A 52 20.56 -8.68 -2.35
C THR A 52 20.54 -8.28 -0.87
N GLY A 53 19.36 -8.18 -0.24
CA GLY A 53 19.19 -7.64 1.11
C GLY A 53 19.37 -6.12 1.20
N ILE A 54 19.73 -5.46 0.09
CA ILE A 54 19.90 -4.02 0.01
C ILE A 54 19.26 -3.51 -1.27
N CYS A 55 18.15 -2.79 -1.14
CA CYS A 55 17.38 -2.28 -2.26
C CYS A 55 16.80 -0.89 -1.99
N THR A 56 16.34 -0.29 -3.07
CA THR A 56 15.67 1.01 -3.07
C THR A 56 14.42 0.92 -3.93
N PHE A 57 13.34 1.52 -3.46
CA PHE A 57 12.08 1.67 -4.17
C PHE A 57 11.41 2.99 -3.79
N ASP A 58 10.47 3.42 -4.63
CA ASP A 58 9.71 4.64 -4.43
C ASP A 58 8.26 4.26 -4.11
N LEU A 59 7.64 4.96 -3.15
CA LEU A 59 6.24 4.84 -2.78
C LEU A 59 5.54 6.19 -2.77
N SER A 60 4.30 6.23 -3.21
CA SER A 60 3.40 7.37 -3.06
C SER A 60 1.96 6.89 -2.90
N SER A 61 1.13 7.74 -2.31
CA SER A 61 -0.30 7.49 -2.14
C SER A 61 -1.10 8.72 -2.53
N ASN A 62 -2.31 8.51 -3.06
CA ASN A 62 -3.24 9.61 -3.34
C ASN A 62 -3.96 10.12 -2.08
N VAL A 63 -4.00 9.31 -1.01
CA VAL A 63 -4.61 9.66 0.29
C VAL A 63 -3.65 9.35 1.43
N GLU A 64 -3.80 10.05 2.55
CA GLU A 64 -2.98 9.82 3.73
C GLU A 64 -3.26 8.41 4.26
N THR A 65 -2.21 7.62 4.44
CA THR A 65 -2.36 6.22 4.82
C THR A 65 -1.12 5.71 5.53
N ASN A 66 -1.30 4.66 6.34
CA ASN A 66 -0.20 3.89 6.91
C ASN A 66 0.02 2.63 6.07
N VAL A 67 1.23 2.46 5.54
CA VAL A 67 1.61 1.29 4.74
C VAL A 67 2.49 0.38 5.56
N VAL A 68 2.18 -0.92 5.54
CA VAL A 68 3.04 -1.99 6.05
C VAL A 68 3.80 -2.59 4.88
N VAL A 69 5.12 -2.58 4.97
CA VAL A 69 6.01 -3.19 3.98
C VAL A 69 6.63 -4.45 4.56
N THR A 70 6.50 -5.56 3.86
CA THR A 70 7.13 -6.85 4.20
C THR A 70 8.23 -7.17 3.20
N MET A 71 9.42 -7.46 3.73
CA MET A 71 10.64 -7.66 2.95
C MET A 71 10.92 -9.15 2.76
N HIS A 72 11.17 -9.51 1.49
CA HIS A 72 11.48 -10.86 1.06
C HIS A 72 12.77 -10.90 0.28
N TYR A 73 13.55 -11.98 0.41
CA TYR A 73 14.67 -12.22 -0.51
C TYR A 73 14.19 -12.86 -1.81
N ASN A 74 13.18 -13.72 -1.73
CA ASN A 74 12.49 -14.39 -2.84
C ASN A 74 11.12 -14.89 -2.35
N ASP A 75 10.39 -15.63 -3.18
CA ASP A 75 9.06 -16.17 -2.87
C ASP A 75 8.98 -17.10 -1.66
N ASP A 76 10.09 -17.77 -1.32
CA ASP A 76 10.12 -18.78 -0.25
C ASP A 76 10.84 -18.31 1.01
N LYS A 77 11.47 -17.12 0.98
CA LYS A 77 12.36 -16.65 2.05
C LYS A 77 12.16 -15.17 2.34
N THR A 78 11.60 -14.87 3.50
CA THR A 78 11.54 -13.52 4.07
C THR A 78 12.92 -13.04 4.51
N PHE A 79 13.05 -11.74 4.75
CA PHE A 79 14.22 -11.21 5.45
C PHE A 79 14.35 -11.84 6.84
N SER A 80 15.58 -12.03 7.30
CA SER A 80 15.85 -12.51 8.67
C SER A 80 15.90 -11.36 9.67
N LYS A 81 16.35 -10.17 9.24
CA LYS A 81 16.37 -8.97 10.07
C LYS A 81 16.50 -7.71 9.22
N ILE A 82 15.64 -6.73 9.44
CA ILE A 82 15.83 -5.38 8.92
C ILE A 82 16.83 -4.66 9.82
N GLU A 83 18.00 -4.34 9.28
CA GLU A 83 19.04 -3.59 9.98
C GLU A 83 18.86 -2.08 9.85
N GLY A 84 18.27 -1.63 8.74
CA GLY A 84 18.05 -0.22 8.52
C GLY A 84 16.99 0.07 7.46
N VAL A 85 16.22 1.12 7.70
CA VAL A 85 15.31 1.73 6.73
C VAL A 85 15.61 3.21 6.70
N SER A 86 15.89 3.74 5.51
CA SER A 86 16.06 5.17 5.28
C SER A 86 14.96 5.65 4.35
N VAL A 87 14.34 6.78 4.68
CA VAL A 87 13.30 7.40 3.86
C VAL A 87 13.71 8.83 3.55
N THR A 88 13.58 9.21 2.28
CA THR A 88 13.82 10.57 1.78
C THR A 88 12.59 11.03 1.00
N GLY A 89 12.00 12.17 1.38
CA GLY A 89 10.77 12.71 0.77
C GLY A 89 10.10 13.78 1.64
N ARG A 90 9.04 14.44 1.15
CA ARG A 90 8.23 15.35 1.97
C ARG A 90 7.38 14.54 2.96
N MET A 91 7.33 15.04 4.21
CA MET A 91 6.79 14.39 5.41
C MET A 91 5.41 13.76 5.23
N GLY A 92 5.03 12.69 5.93
CA GLY A 92 5.63 12.09 7.12
C GLY A 92 6.13 10.66 6.88
N SER A 93 7.27 10.31 7.42
CA SER A 93 7.70 8.90 7.44
C SER A 93 8.32 8.60 8.78
N THR A 94 7.48 8.47 9.79
CA THR A 94 7.89 7.75 11.00
C THR A 94 7.97 6.29 10.60
N VAL A 95 9.18 5.80 10.31
CA VAL A 95 9.37 4.38 10.09
C VAL A 95 9.34 3.66 11.42
N LYS A 96 8.51 2.63 11.52
CA LYS A 96 8.49 1.72 12.65
C LYS A 96 8.76 0.31 12.16
N VAL A 97 9.91 -0.26 12.53
CA VAL A 97 10.20 -1.67 12.25
C VAL A 97 9.24 -2.55 13.06
N LEU A 98 8.58 -3.48 12.37
CA LEU A 98 7.59 -4.42 12.89
C LEU A 98 8.18 -5.84 12.81
N GLY A 99 8.75 -6.29 13.92
CA GLY A 99 9.39 -7.61 13.98
C GLY A 99 10.69 -7.65 13.19
N GLU A 100 10.93 -8.78 12.50
CA GLU A 100 12.21 -9.05 11.84
C GLU A 100 12.25 -8.59 10.38
N ASN A 101 11.14 -8.70 9.65
CA ASN A 101 11.14 -8.58 8.19
C ASN A 101 10.17 -7.51 7.67
N SER A 102 9.49 -6.77 8.55
CA SER A 102 8.49 -5.78 8.14
C SER A 102 8.72 -4.43 8.82
N PHE A 103 8.17 -3.38 8.23
CA PHE A 103 8.10 -2.06 8.84
C PHE A 103 6.83 -1.35 8.40
N SER A 104 6.37 -0.37 9.17
CA SER A 104 5.33 0.55 8.74
C SER A 104 5.85 1.96 8.55
N MET A 105 5.18 2.71 7.69
CA MET A 105 5.43 4.13 7.46
C MET A 105 4.14 4.83 7.05
N ASP A 106 4.00 6.09 7.43
CA ASP A 106 2.95 6.94 6.91
C ASP A 106 3.31 7.45 5.51
N LEU A 107 2.32 7.70 4.67
CA LEU A 107 2.44 8.38 3.37
C LEU A 107 1.46 9.56 3.34
N ALA A 108 1.89 10.67 2.76
CA ALA A 108 1.08 11.88 2.62
C ALA A 108 0.04 11.78 1.49
N ALA A 109 -1.02 12.58 1.59
CA ALA A 109 -2.13 12.67 0.64
C ALA A 109 -1.87 13.65 -0.51
N ASP A 110 -0.86 13.41 -1.34
CA ASP A 110 -0.51 14.33 -2.45
C ASP A 110 0.21 13.67 -3.63
N ASN A 111 0.37 12.33 -3.60
CA ASN A 111 1.23 11.60 -4.53
C ASN A 111 2.70 12.04 -4.50
N ASP A 112 3.16 12.73 -3.45
CA ASP A 112 4.59 13.01 -3.29
C ASP A 112 5.33 11.69 -3.10
N VAL A 113 6.40 11.53 -3.89
CA VAL A 113 7.19 10.30 -3.90
C VAL A 113 8.13 10.27 -2.71
N SER A 114 7.97 9.25 -1.88
CA SER A 114 8.94 8.85 -0.86
C SER A 114 9.90 7.83 -1.44
N LYS A 115 11.21 8.05 -1.29
CA LYS A 115 12.25 7.08 -1.64
C LYS A 115 12.65 6.30 -0.40
N ILE A 116 12.51 4.97 -0.46
CA ILE A 116 12.81 4.05 0.62
C ILE A 116 14.07 3.27 0.25
N GLN A 117 15.03 3.21 1.17
CA GLN A 117 16.15 2.27 1.14
C GLN A 117 16.07 1.33 2.33
N VAL A 118 16.18 0.02 2.08
CA VAL A 118 16.18 -1.02 3.11
C VAL A 118 17.50 -1.79 3.06
N VAL A 119 18.01 -2.17 4.24
CA VAL A 119 19.25 -2.93 4.41
C VAL A 119 19.07 -4.08 5.39
N ASP A 120 19.53 -5.26 5.00
CA ASP A 120 19.83 -6.42 5.84
C ASP A 120 21.30 -6.80 5.62
N PHE A 121 22.15 -6.56 6.63
CA PHE A 121 23.61 -6.64 6.51
C PHE A 121 24.19 -8.02 6.84
N TYR A 122 23.48 -8.86 7.61
CA TYR A 122 24.04 -10.08 8.24
C TYR A 122 23.48 -11.40 7.66
N ARG A 123 23.19 -11.39 6.36
CA ARG A 123 22.52 -12.47 5.61
C ARG A 123 23.22 -13.82 5.67
#